data_AF-A0A8X8KRQ0-F1
#
_entry.id   AF-A0A8X8KRQ0-F1
#
_cell.length_a   1.000
_cell.length_b   1.000
_cell.length_c   1.000
_cell.angle_alpha   90.00
_cell.angle_beta   90.00
_cell.angle_gamma   90.00
#
_symmetry.space_group_name_H-M   'P 1'
#
loop_
_entity.id
_entity.type
_entity.pdbx_description
1 polymer ?
#
loop_
_entity_poly.entity_id
_entity_poly.type
_entity_poly.pdbx_seq_one_letter_code
_entity_poly.pdbx_strand_id
1 'polypeptide(L)'
;MGQFETRAALFGHNLEALQKGDTITTTRKVNSLEELRSLMHDGAPDDVRAGRVAHYTADHPEMMDEANADINAVHLRAAAYLHGDRPLCADDAQMIAPTFPVNVTLVSAADQTIDSEWNLGNEASPVSVNIGTLTINQGGYITATATAVTFVAQAVVNNSSGGSGANFTIGIFGNPGATGTPGTSPGAAANGGNGSDAGTPSPGICTGARTPTAGQVGSPGTQGGQGQPGANGTPNQTASFTFNAISGTPLLLQTQSGAGGAGGAGGNGGAGGNGGTGGDGCQSGCEGTQSADGGNGGTGGSGGPGGPGGSGVNGNPIHVVLASGVSTAMFGSVGLVAPPGNGGAGGNAGAGGAGGSGGSGSGKHRSAGNAGTPGTPGTPGTAGAQGSFSGNPGTVTVSAG
;
A
#
# COMPACT_ATOMS: atom_id res chain seq x y z
N MET A 1 -2.37 -28.77 37.80
CA MET A 1 -3.03 -27.99 36.73
C MET A 1 -2.13 -28.10 35.52
N GLY A 2 -2.65 -28.51 34.36
CA GLY A 2 -1.85 -28.60 33.15
C GLY A 2 -1.52 -27.21 32.60
N GLN A 3 -0.60 -27.15 31.63
CA GLN A 3 -0.18 -25.88 31.02
C GLN A 3 -1.35 -25.12 30.39
N PHE A 4 -2.27 -25.84 29.73
CA PHE A 4 -3.48 -25.26 29.15
C PHE A 4 -4.36 -24.57 30.20
N GLU A 5 -4.66 -25.24 31.32
CA GLU A 5 -5.55 -24.68 32.34
C GLU A 5 -4.90 -23.53 33.09
N THR A 6 -3.59 -23.58 33.34
CA THR A 6 -2.84 -22.47 33.93
C THR A 6 -2.93 -21.21 33.06
N ARG A 7 -2.76 -21.35 31.74
CA ARG A 7 -2.84 -20.22 30.80
C ARG A 7 -4.28 -19.73 30.62
N ALA A 8 -5.26 -20.62 30.54
CA ALA A 8 -6.67 -20.22 30.48
C ALA A 8 -7.12 -19.48 31.76
N ALA A 9 -6.64 -19.89 32.93
CA ALA A 9 -6.88 -19.19 34.19
C ALA A 9 -6.23 -17.79 34.20
N LEU A 10 -5.00 -17.65 33.65
CA LEU A 10 -4.35 -16.35 33.48
C LEU A 10 -5.17 -15.39 32.59
N PHE A 11 -5.85 -15.92 31.57
CA PHE A 11 -6.75 -15.13 30.72
C PHE A 11 -8.09 -14.83 31.40
N GLY A 12 -8.38 -15.42 32.56
CA GLY A 12 -9.68 -15.32 33.23
C GLY A 12 -10.77 -16.12 32.52
N HIS A 13 -10.40 -17.11 31.71
CA HIS A 13 -11.35 -17.95 30.97
C HIS A 13 -11.90 -19.08 31.87
N ASN A 14 -13.20 -19.35 31.77
CA ASN A 14 -13.88 -20.36 32.58
C ASN A 14 -13.46 -21.77 32.14
N LEU A 15 -12.77 -22.50 33.03
CA LEU A 15 -12.26 -23.85 32.74
C LEU A 15 -13.35 -24.90 32.56
N GLU A 16 -14.45 -24.80 33.30
CA GLU A 16 -15.57 -25.75 33.16
C GLU A 16 -16.26 -25.60 31.80
N ALA A 17 -16.38 -24.37 31.30
CA ALA A 17 -16.90 -24.09 29.96
C ALA A 17 -15.96 -24.64 28.87
N LEU A 18 -14.65 -24.42 29.02
CA LEU A 18 -13.64 -24.97 28.09
C LEU A 18 -13.67 -26.50 28.06
N GLN A 19 -13.81 -27.15 29.22
CA GLN A 19 -13.94 -28.62 29.31
C GLN A 19 -15.22 -29.17 28.67
N LYS A 20 -16.26 -28.34 28.52
CA LYS A 20 -17.49 -28.69 27.79
C LYS A 20 -17.38 -28.48 26.27
N GLY A 21 -16.22 -28.02 25.79
CA GLY A 21 -15.95 -27.79 24.37
C GLY A 21 -16.17 -26.35 23.91
N ASP A 22 -16.46 -25.41 24.82
CA ASP A 22 -16.61 -24.00 24.44
C ASP A 22 -15.27 -23.42 23.99
N THR A 23 -15.31 -22.56 22.98
CA THR A 23 -14.20 -21.65 22.64
C THR A 23 -14.49 -20.29 23.24
N ILE A 24 -13.58 -19.80 24.08
CA ILE A 24 -13.72 -18.51 24.74
C ILE A 24 -12.75 -17.52 24.11
N THR A 25 -13.31 -16.41 23.61
CA THR A 25 -12.54 -15.25 23.13
C THR A 25 -12.88 -14.04 23.98
N THR A 26 -11.86 -13.37 24.52
CA THR A 26 -12.03 -12.12 25.26
C THR A 26 -11.07 -11.06 24.73
N THR A 27 -11.47 -9.80 24.82
CA THR A 27 -10.57 -8.66 24.60
C THR A 27 -10.28 -8.03 25.94
N ARG A 28 -9.00 -8.02 26.32
CA ARG A 28 -8.53 -7.43 27.58
C ARG A 28 -7.79 -6.13 27.30
N LYS A 29 -8.16 -5.09 28.03
CA LYS A 29 -7.43 -3.83 28.06
C LYS A 29 -6.25 -3.96 29.03
N VAL A 30 -5.05 -3.78 28.52
CA VAL A 30 -3.78 -3.94 29.21
C VAL A 30 -3.17 -2.57 29.44
N ASN A 31 -2.68 -2.30 30.65
CA ASN A 31 -2.25 -0.95 31.05
C ASN A 31 -0.74 -0.78 31.15
N SER A 32 0.03 -1.85 30.94
CA SER A 32 1.49 -1.80 30.98
C SER A 32 2.11 -2.88 30.11
N LEU A 33 3.36 -2.66 29.71
CA LEU A 33 4.15 -3.65 28.97
C LEU A 33 4.36 -4.94 29.77
N GLU A 34 4.42 -4.86 31.10
CA GLU A 34 4.58 -6.05 31.94
C GLU A 34 3.32 -6.93 31.94
N GLU A 35 2.15 -6.32 32.03
CA GLU A 35 0.89 -7.05 31.91
C GLU A 35 0.74 -7.65 30.49
N LEU A 36 1.18 -6.93 29.45
CA LEU A 36 1.20 -7.45 28.08
C LEU A 36 2.12 -8.66 27.97
N ARG A 37 3.32 -8.60 28.55
CA ARG A 37 4.28 -9.70 28.59
C ARG A 37 3.73 -10.93 29.27
N SER A 38 3.10 -10.77 30.42
CA SER A 38 2.47 -11.89 31.12
C SER A 38 1.45 -12.62 30.22
N LEU A 39 0.62 -11.88 29.49
CA LEU A 39 -0.39 -12.46 28.59
C LEU A 39 0.21 -13.06 27.31
N MET A 40 1.24 -12.45 26.75
CA MET A 40 1.89 -12.89 25.51
C MET A 40 3.01 -13.92 25.73
N HIS A 41 3.32 -14.31 26.96
CA HIS A 41 4.35 -15.30 27.25
C HIS A 41 3.97 -16.67 26.68
N ASP A 42 4.80 -17.29 25.85
CA ASP A 42 4.47 -18.52 25.12
C ASP A 42 4.83 -19.83 25.85
N GLY A 43 5.36 -19.71 27.07
CA GLY A 43 5.74 -20.85 27.91
C GLY A 43 7.11 -21.43 27.56
N ALA A 44 7.86 -20.79 26.65
CA ALA A 44 9.21 -21.22 26.29
C ALA A 44 10.15 -21.25 27.52
N PRO A 45 11.09 -22.20 27.63
CA PRO A 45 12.08 -22.22 28.72
C PRO A 45 13.06 -21.04 28.70
N ASP A 46 13.72 -20.76 29.82
CA ASP A 46 14.57 -19.57 30.02
C ASP A 46 15.74 -19.49 29.02
N ASP A 47 16.35 -20.63 28.66
CA ASP A 47 17.42 -20.71 27.68
C ASP A 47 16.96 -20.40 26.26
N VAL A 48 15.76 -20.86 25.88
CA VAL A 48 15.11 -20.50 24.60
C VAL A 48 14.84 -18.99 24.56
N ARG A 49 14.32 -18.40 25.65
CA ARG A 49 14.06 -16.96 25.72
C ARG A 49 15.34 -16.14 25.67
N ALA A 50 16.40 -16.56 26.37
CA ALA A 50 17.73 -15.96 26.26
C ALA A 50 18.29 -16.06 24.83
N GLY A 51 18.07 -17.19 24.15
CA GLY A 51 18.42 -17.38 22.74
C GLY A 51 17.73 -16.36 21.83
N ARG A 52 16.47 -16.01 22.08
CA ARG A 52 15.75 -14.96 21.31
C ARG A 52 16.41 -13.60 21.48
N VAL A 53 16.79 -13.24 22.71
CA VAL A 53 17.50 -11.97 22.99
C VAL A 53 18.83 -11.91 22.25
N ALA A 54 19.55 -13.03 22.19
CA ALA A 54 20.79 -13.12 21.43
C ALA A 54 20.56 -12.89 19.92
N HIS A 55 19.46 -13.41 19.34
CA HIS A 55 19.11 -13.16 17.93
C HIS A 55 18.79 -11.69 17.68
N TYR A 56 17.96 -11.05 18.52
CA TYR A 56 17.69 -9.61 18.41
C TYR A 56 18.99 -8.78 18.42
N THR A 57 19.93 -9.15 19.29
CA THR A 57 21.23 -8.47 19.43
C THR A 57 22.14 -8.71 18.22
N ALA A 58 22.15 -9.92 17.67
CA ALA A 58 22.97 -10.26 16.52
C ALA A 58 22.46 -9.61 15.22
N ASP A 59 21.14 -9.56 15.03
CA ASP A 59 20.51 -9.03 13.81
C ASP A 59 20.50 -7.49 13.81
N HIS A 60 20.42 -6.87 15.00
CA HIS A 60 20.27 -5.42 15.14
C HIS A 60 21.13 -4.83 16.28
N PRO A 61 22.47 -4.97 16.22
CA PRO A 61 23.35 -4.56 17.32
C PRO A 61 23.21 -3.07 17.68
N GLU A 62 23.07 -2.19 16.69
CA GLU A 62 22.91 -0.74 16.90
C GLU A 62 21.55 -0.35 17.48
N MET A 63 20.49 -1.09 17.18
CA MET A 63 19.14 -0.82 17.72
C MET A 63 18.97 -1.41 19.13
N MET A 64 19.76 -2.43 19.47
CA MET A 64 19.76 -3.05 20.79
C MET A 64 20.63 -2.29 21.81
N ASP A 65 21.41 -1.29 21.37
CA ASP A 65 22.14 -0.37 22.24
C ASP A 65 21.17 0.57 22.98
N GLU A 66 21.26 0.60 24.32
CA GLU A 66 20.43 1.44 25.18
C GLU A 66 20.72 2.94 25.04
N ALA A 67 21.89 3.30 24.52
CA ALA A 67 22.19 4.69 24.17
C ALA A 67 21.41 5.18 22.94
N ASN A 68 20.86 4.26 22.14
CA ASN A 68 20.07 4.59 20.97
C ASN A 68 18.62 4.91 21.34
N ALA A 69 18.31 6.21 21.39
CA ALA A 69 16.99 6.75 21.70
C ALA A 69 16.04 6.82 20.48
N ASP A 70 16.42 6.28 19.31
CA ASP A 70 15.50 6.17 18.17
C ASP A 70 14.28 5.34 18.56
N ILE A 71 13.09 5.80 18.20
CA ILE A 71 11.85 5.13 18.61
C ILE A 71 11.74 3.69 18.08
N ASN A 72 12.34 3.39 16.92
CA ASN A 72 12.36 2.03 16.40
C ASN A 72 13.31 1.13 17.22
N ALA A 73 14.41 1.69 17.71
CA ALA A 73 15.32 0.99 18.61
C ALA A 73 14.63 0.67 19.95
N VAL A 74 13.90 1.64 20.51
CA VAL A 74 13.07 1.43 21.71
C VAL A 74 12.00 0.36 21.48
N HIS A 75 11.29 0.39 20.35
CA HIS A 75 10.30 -0.63 19.99
C HIS A 75 10.93 -2.03 19.87
N LEU A 76 12.12 -2.14 19.27
CA LEU A 76 12.82 -3.42 19.15
C LEU A 76 13.22 -3.97 20.52
N ARG A 77 13.74 -3.12 21.42
CA ARG A 77 14.08 -3.52 22.79
C ARG A 77 12.84 -3.90 23.61
N ALA A 78 11.72 -3.22 23.40
CA ALA A 78 10.43 -3.59 23.98
C ALA A 78 9.92 -4.94 23.45
N ALA A 79 10.13 -5.25 22.16
CA ALA A 79 9.82 -6.58 21.61
C ALA A 79 10.73 -7.67 22.21
N ALA A 80 12.02 -7.39 22.41
CA ALA A 80 12.94 -8.31 23.09
C ALA A 80 12.58 -8.53 24.57
N TYR A 81 12.08 -7.49 25.27
CA TYR A 81 11.49 -7.63 26.61
C TYR A 81 10.25 -8.53 26.57
N LEU A 82 9.35 -8.29 25.61
CA LEU A 82 8.07 -8.98 25.50
C LEU A 82 8.22 -10.47 25.17
N HIS A 83 9.14 -10.82 24.29
CA HIS A 83 9.26 -12.19 23.74
C HIS A 83 10.48 -12.97 24.25
N GLY A 84 11.46 -12.29 24.84
CA GLY A 84 12.74 -12.87 25.26
C GLY A 84 13.14 -12.59 26.71
N ASP A 85 12.30 -11.89 27.50
CA ASP A 85 12.60 -11.51 28.89
C ASP A 85 13.89 -10.70 29.09
N ARG A 86 14.38 -10.02 28.05
CA ARG A 86 15.45 -9.04 28.20
C ARG A 86 14.97 -7.95 29.15
N PRO A 87 15.70 -7.59 30.23
CA PRO A 87 15.35 -6.44 31.05
C PRO A 87 15.21 -5.15 30.22
N LEU A 88 14.21 -4.34 30.51
CA LEU A 88 14.00 -3.04 29.87
C LEU A 88 14.52 -1.93 30.78
N CYS A 89 15.29 -0.99 30.25
CA CYS A 89 15.77 0.15 31.03
C CYS A 89 14.61 1.12 31.35
N ALA A 90 14.81 1.97 32.36
CA ALA A 90 13.77 2.89 32.83
C ALA A 90 13.35 3.91 31.76
N ASP A 91 14.30 4.38 30.95
CA ASP A 91 14.05 5.37 29.89
C ASP A 91 13.20 4.78 28.76
N ASP A 92 13.53 3.56 28.30
CA ASP A 92 12.70 2.83 27.34
C ASP A 92 11.29 2.58 27.86
N ALA A 93 11.17 2.18 29.13
CA ALA A 93 9.87 1.96 29.75
C ALA A 93 9.03 3.25 29.79
N GLN A 94 9.65 4.41 30.05
CA GLN A 94 8.98 5.70 30.00
C GLN A 94 8.59 6.10 28.57
N MET A 95 9.42 5.81 27.57
CA MET A 95 9.13 6.10 26.17
C MET A 95 7.99 5.25 25.60
N ILE A 96 7.85 4.00 26.08
CA ILE A 96 6.77 3.09 25.68
C ILE A 96 5.48 3.34 26.46
N ALA A 97 5.54 3.85 27.69
CA ALA A 97 4.34 4.05 28.52
C ALA A 97 3.16 4.76 27.83
N PRO A 98 3.36 5.81 26.99
CA PRO A 98 2.27 6.48 26.27
C PRO A 98 1.52 5.61 25.25
N THR A 99 2.06 4.47 24.83
CA THR A 99 1.35 3.55 23.92
C THR A 99 0.24 2.77 24.64
N PHE A 100 0.24 2.77 25.97
CA PHE A 100 -0.75 2.08 26.78
C PHE A 100 -1.87 3.06 27.20
N PRO A 101 -3.11 2.56 27.31
CA PRO A 101 -3.51 1.15 27.29
C PRO A 101 -3.67 0.55 25.88
N VAL A 102 -3.36 -0.74 25.75
CA VAL A 102 -3.56 -1.52 24.50
C VAL A 102 -4.60 -2.61 24.72
N ASN A 103 -5.32 -3.00 23.67
CA ASN A 103 -6.19 -4.18 23.73
C ASN A 103 -5.37 -5.42 23.33
N VAL A 104 -5.73 -6.57 23.90
CA VAL A 104 -5.18 -7.88 23.55
C VAL A 104 -6.34 -8.84 23.41
N THR A 105 -6.38 -9.59 22.31
CA THR A 105 -7.35 -10.66 22.12
C THR A 105 -6.80 -11.96 22.69
N LEU A 106 -7.54 -12.58 23.60
CA LEU A 106 -7.18 -13.80 24.28
C LEU A 106 -8.15 -14.90 23.84
N VAL A 107 -7.63 -16.02 23.37
CA VAL A 107 -8.43 -17.16 22.91
C VAL A 107 -8.02 -18.41 23.68
N SER A 108 -9.01 -19.12 24.23
CA SER A 108 -8.82 -20.48 24.75
C SER A 108 -9.84 -21.45 24.16
N ALA A 109 -9.40 -22.64 23.78
CA ALA A 109 -10.27 -23.77 23.46
C ALA A 109 -9.60 -25.08 23.89
N ALA A 110 -10.36 -25.97 24.56
CA ALA A 110 -9.83 -27.30 24.89
C ALA A 110 -9.59 -28.12 23.62
N ASP A 111 -10.53 -28.05 22.68
CA ASP A 111 -10.41 -28.63 21.35
C ASP A 111 -10.86 -27.60 20.31
N GLN A 112 -10.03 -27.37 19.30
CA GLN A 112 -10.34 -26.50 18.18
C GLN A 112 -10.15 -27.28 16.88
N THR A 113 -11.15 -27.27 16.01
CA THR A 113 -11.04 -27.81 14.65
C THR A 113 -11.12 -26.68 13.64
N ILE A 114 -10.27 -26.71 12.62
CA ILE A 114 -10.32 -25.76 11.50
C ILE A 114 -10.32 -26.53 10.16
N ASP A 115 -11.21 -26.13 9.26
CA ASP A 115 -11.38 -26.66 7.90
C ASP A 115 -11.27 -25.56 6.82
N SER A 116 -11.02 -24.32 7.27
CA SER A 116 -10.88 -23.11 6.47
C SER A 116 -9.89 -22.15 7.15
N GLU A 117 -9.71 -20.95 6.59
CA GLU A 117 -8.84 -19.94 7.17
C GLU A 117 -9.27 -19.56 8.60
N TRP A 118 -8.36 -19.71 9.55
CA TRP A 118 -8.45 -19.09 10.85
C TRP A 118 -7.56 -17.86 10.90
N ASN A 119 -8.19 -16.71 10.61
CA ASN A 119 -7.52 -15.42 10.63
C ASN A 119 -7.41 -14.91 12.07
N LEU A 120 -6.18 -14.77 12.56
CA LEU A 120 -5.86 -14.26 13.89
C LEU A 120 -5.74 -12.73 13.94
N GLY A 121 -5.77 -12.05 12.80
CA GLY A 121 -5.79 -10.59 12.73
C GLY A 121 -5.24 -10.02 11.43
N ASN A 122 -5.67 -8.79 11.12
CA ASN A 122 -5.16 -7.95 10.04
C ASN A 122 -4.95 -6.52 10.57
N GLU A 123 -3.71 -6.14 10.85
CA GLU A 123 -3.34 -4.92 11.61
C GLU A 123 -4.09 -4.82 12.94
N ALA A 124 -4.30 -5.97 13.57
CA ALA A 124 -5.10 -6.07 14.78
C ALA A 124 -4.26 -5.85 16.04
N SER A 125 -4.97 -5.67 17.15
CA SER A 125 -4.40 -5.80 18.49
C SER A 125 -3.69 -7.16 18.65
N PRO A 126 -2.63 -7.25 19.47
CA PRO A 126 -1.95 -8.51 19.74
C PRO A 126 -2.91 -9.64 20.11
N VAL A 127 -2.63 -10.85 19.65
CA VAL A 127 -3.47 -12.02 19.90
C VAL A 127 -2.67 -13.10 20.62
N SER A 128 -3.22 -13.60 21.71
CA SER A 128 -2.71 -14.77 22.39
C SER A 128 -3.71 -15.92 22.36
N VAL A 129 -3.29 -17.04 21.79
CA VAL A 129 -4.08 -18.25 21.60
C VAL A 129 -3.53 -19.37 22.49
N ASN A 130 -4.43 -20.07 23.18
CA ASN A 130 -4.13 -21.20 24.06
C ASN A 130 -5.06 -22.38 23.74
N ILE A 131 -4.53 -23.43 23.12
CA ILE A 131 -5.31 -24.57 22.65
C ILE A 131 -4.86 -25.84 23.36
N GLY A 132 -5.82 -26.67 23.78
CA GLY A 132 -5.53 -28.05 24.14
C GLY A 132 -5.15 -28.84 22.89
N THR A 133 -6.14 -29.24 22.09
CA THR A 133 -5.95 -29.93 20.81
C THR A 133 -6.37 -29.05 19.64
N LEU A 134 -5.46 -28.79 18.71
CA LEU A 134 -5.77 -28.20 17.41
C LEU A 134 -5.85 -29.29 16.34
N THR A 135 -7.00 -29.46 15.71
CA THR A 135 -7.17 -30.31 14.54
C THR A 135 -7.26 -29.45 13.28
N ILE A 136 -6.31 -29.60 12.37
CA ILE A 136 -6.28 -28.90 11.08
C ILE A 136 -6.70 -29.89 10.01
N ASN A 137 -7.92 -29.75 9.52
CA ASN A 137 -8.44 -30.57 8.43
C ASN A 137 -8.04 -30.00 7.07
N GLN A 138 -8.32 -30.75 6.01
CA GLN A 138 -8.11 -30.27 4.65
C GLN A 138 -8.85 -28.95 4.42
N GLY A 139 -8.14 -27.95 3.87
CA GLY A 139 -8.64 -26.58 3.71
C GLY A 139 -8.37 -25.65 4.89
N GLY A 140 -8.05 -26.20 6.07
CA GLY A 140 -7.70 -25.45 7.26
C GLY A 140 -6.27 -24.88 7.20
N TYR A 141 -6.13 -23.60 7.57
CA TYR A 141 -4.86 -22.93 7.76
C TYR A 141 -5.03 -21.70 8.66
N ILE A 142 -3.92 -21.21 9.22
CA ILE A 142 -3.90 -20.04 10.11
C ILE A 142 -3.23 -18.89 9.38
N THR A 143 -3.76 -17.68 9.52
CA THR A 143 -3.12 -16.45 9.02
C THR A 143 -3.07 -15.38 10.10
N ALA A 144 -2.02 -14.56 10.05
CA ALA A 144 -1.95 -13.31 10.77
C ALA A 144 -1.21 -12.29 9.92
N THR A 145 -1.83 -11.14 9.67
CA THR A 145 -1.26 -10.06 8.87
C THR A 145 -0.99 -8.86 9.76
N ALA A 146 0.26 -8.41 9.83
CA ALA A 146 0.72 -7.28 10.64
C ALA A 146 0.18 -7.33 12.09
N THR A 147 0.06 -8.54 12.66
CA THR A 147 -0.53 -8.80 13.98
C THR A 147 0.44 -9.61 14.81
N ALA A 148 0.74 -9.16 16.03
CA ALA A 148 1.61 -9.89 16.95
C ALA A 148 0.86 -11.10 17.52
N VAL A 149 1.47 -12.28 17.45
CA VAL A 149 0.81 -13.54 17.81
C VAL A 149 1.63 -14.29 18.86
N THR A 150 0.98 -14.75 19.92
CA THR A 150 1.46 -15.85 20.74
C THR A 150 0.49 -17.02 20.61
N PHE A 151 0.97 -18.17 20.18
CA PHE A 151 0.15 -19.34 19.93
C PHE A 151 0.72 -20.54 20.68
N VAL A 152 -0.04 -21.10 21.60
CA VAL A 152 0.37 -22.29 22.36
C VAL A 152 -0.65 -23.39 22.11
N ALA A 153 -0.21 -24.54 21.61
CA ALA A 153 -1.04 -25.73 21.49
C ALA A 153 -0.41 -26.95 22.18
N GLN A 154 -1.19 -27.63 23.01
CA GLN A 154 -0.74 -28.85 23.68
C GLN A 154 -0.59 -30.02 22.70
N ALA A 155 -1.48 -30.11 21.73
CA ALA A 155 -1.39 -31.07 20.63
C ALA A 155 -1.89 -30.46 19.33
N VAL A 156 -1.20 -30.77 18.23
CA VAL A 156 -1.64 -30.46 16.87
C VAL A 156 -1.80 -31.76 16.09
N VAL A 157 -2.97 -31.95 15.52
CA VAL A 157 -3.29 -33.03 14.57
C VAL A 157 -3.49 -32.37 13.21
N ASN A 158 -2.46 -32.41 12.37
CA ASN A 158 -2.52 -31.81 11.05
C ASN A 158 -2.88 -32.86 10.00
N ASN A 159 -4.13 -32.87 9.56
CA ASN A 159 -4.63 -33.70 8.48
C ASN A 159 -4.59 -32.97 7.12
N SER A 160 -4.18 -31.69 7.10
CA SER A 160 -4.04 -30.91 5.87
C SER A 160 -2.77 -31.29 5.13
N SER A 161 -2.88 -31.44 3.82
CA SER A 161 -1.75 -31.68 2.90
C SER A 161 -1.35 -30.43 2.10
N GLY A 162 -1.90 -29.25 2.44
CA GLY A 162 -1.63 -28.00 1.72
C GLY A 162 -2.49 -27.81 0.46
N GLY A 163 -3.81 -28.03 0.55
CA GLY A 163 -4.72 -27.92 -0.60
C GLY A 163 -6.13 -27.42 -0.25
N SER A 164 -6.41 -26.17 -0.64
CA SER A 164 -7.69 -25.52 -0.92
C SER A 164 -7.62 -24.06 -0.42
N GLY A 165 -6.69 -23.28 -0.96
CA GLY A 165 -6.58 -21.83 -0.70
C GLY A 165 -5.20 -21.35 -0.26
N ALA A 166 -4.40 -22.20 0.42
CA ALA A 166 -3.04 -21.89 0.85
C ALA A 166 -2.11 -23.12 0.67
N ASN A 167 -0.86 -22.86 0.32
CA ASN A 167 0.23 -23.84 0.22
C ASN A 167 1.02 -23.97 1.54
N PHE A 168 0.47 -23.47 2.65
CA PHE A 168 1.07 -23.45 3.99
C PHE A 168 0.00 -23.76 5.05
N THR A 169 0.45 -24.14 6.24
CA THR A 169 -0.42 -24.35 7.41
C THR A 169 -0.54 -23.08 8.24
N ILE A 170 0.53 -22.29 8.33
CA ILE A 170 0.61 -21.05 9.11
C ILE A 170 1.18 -19.95 8.21
N GLY A 171 0.50 -18.82 8.09
CA GLY A 171 0.92 -17.66 7.31
C GLY A 171 1.11 -16.44 8.19
N ILE A 172 2.33 -15.91 8.28
CA ILE A 172 2.65 -14.68 9.02
C ILE A 172 3.10 -13.60 8.03
N PHE A 173 2.23 -12.62 7.81
CA PHE A 173 2.36 -11.67 6.72
C PHE A 173 2.48 -10.22 7.20
N GLY A 174 3.15 -9.38 6.41
CA GLY A 174 3.00 -7.93 6.45
C GLY A 174 1.92 -7.45 5.49
N ASN A 175 1.58 -6.17 5.52
CA ASN A 175 0.64 -5.58 4.58
C ASN A 175 1.35 -4.89 3.41
N PRO A 176 0.86 -5.06 2.17
CA PRO A 176 1.31 -4.25 1.06
C PRO A 176 1.02 -2.76 1.31
N GLY A 177 1.95 -1.91 0.88
CA GLY A 177 1.72 -0.47 0.88
C GLY A 177 0.58 -0.09 -0.06
N ALA A 178 -0.17 0.94 0.32
CA ALA A 178 -1.23 1.49 -0.52
C ALA A 178 -0.68 2.03 -1.86
N THR A 179 -1.45 1.84 -2.93
CA THR A 179 -1.16 2.46 -4.22
C THR A 179 -1.35 3.98 -4.13
N GLY A 180 -0.42 4.74 -4.70
CA GLY A 180 -0.51 6.19 -4.79
C GLY A 180 -1.70 6.63 -5.64
N THR A 181 -2.33 7.74 -5.28
CA THR A 181 -3.46 8.26 -6.04
C THR A 181 -3.02 8.83 -7.40
N PRO A 182 -3.83 8.67 -8.47
CA PRO A 182 -3.51 9.25 -9.77
C PRO A 182 -3.48 10.78 -9.74
N GLY A 183 -2.66 11.36 -10.62
CA GLY A 183 -2.64 12.80 -10.87
C GLY A 183 -3.90 13.29 -11.57
N THR A 184 -4.20 14.58 -11.42
CA THR A 184 -5.38 15.20 -12.03
C THR A 184 -5.23 15.33 -13.55
N SER A 185 -6.30 15.03 -14.30
CA SER A 185 -6.33 15.24 -15.75
C SER A 185 -7.23 16.44 -16.07
N PRO A 186 -6.68 17.61 -16.42
CA PRO A 186 -7.49 18.74 -16.81
C PRO A 186 -8.18 18.54 -18.16
N GLY A 187 -9.26 19.30 -18.37
CA GLY A 187 -10.00 19.32 -19.62
C GLY A 187 -9.33 20.13 -20.73
N ALA A 188 -10.04 20.29 -21.85
CA ALA A 188 -9.60 21.14 -22.96
C ALA A 188 -9.54 22.62 -22.55
N ALA A 189 -8.56 23.33 -23.10
CA ALA A 189 -8.43 24.77 -22.95
C ALA A 189 -9.44 25.54 -23.81
N ALA A 190 -9.63 26.82 -23.49
CA ALA A 190 -10.57 27.67 -24.20
C ALA A 190 -10.17 27.90 -25.65
N ASN A 191 -11.15 27.85 -26.55
CA ASN A 191 -10.95 28.21 -27.96
C ASN A 191 -10.70 29.71 -28.12
N GLY A 192 -10.01 30.09 -29.19
CA GLY A 192 -9.87 31.46 -29.62
C GLY A 192 -11.21 32.01 -30.11
N GLY A 193 -11.50 33.26 -29.77
CA GLY A 193 -12.65 33.98 -30.32
C GLY A 193 -12.52 34.20 -31.83
N ASN A 194 -13.64 34.15 -32.54
CA ASN A 194 -13.66 34.46 -33.96
C ASN A 194 -13.34 35.93 -34.22
N GLY A 195 -12.73 36.19 -35.37
CA GLY A 195 -12.59 37.50 -35.96
C GLY A 195 -13.94 38.10 -36.33
N SER A 196 -13.99 39.43 -36.41
CA SER A 196 -15.18 40.15 -36.86
C SER A 196 -15.10 40.46 -38.34
N ASP A 197 -16.19 40.25 -39.06
CA ASP A 197 -16.28 40.53 -40.50
C ASP A 197 -16.17 42.02 -40.81
N ALA A 198 -15.83 42.30 -42.07
CA ALA A 198 -15.85 43.63 -42.64
C ALA A 198 -17.29 44.20 -42.60
N GLY A 199 -17.50 45.20 -41.75
CA GLY A 199 -18.79 45.91 -41.69
C GLY A 199 -18.91 46.86 -42.88
N THR A 200 -19.97 46.76 -43.67
CA THR A 200 -20.23 47.68 -44.80
C THR A 200 -20.96 48.93 -44.33
N PRO A 201 -20.56 50.14 -44.77
CA PRO A 201 -21.30 51.37 -44.47
C PRO A 201 -22.68 51.42 -45.14
N SER A 202 -22.86 50.67 -46.23
CA SER A 202 -24.13 50.55 -46.96
C SER A 202 -24.19 49.23 -47.72
N PRO A 203 -25.37 48.58 -47.81
CA PRO A 203 -25.53 47.34 -48.57
C PRO A 203 -25.06 47.50 -50.02
N GLY A 204 -24.15 46.64 -50.46
CA GLY A 204 -23.63 46.67 -51.83
C GLY A 204 -22.50 47.68 -52.09
N ILE A 205 -21.89 48.29 -51.07
CA ILE A 205 -20.70 49.15 -51.23
C ILE A 205 -19.62 48.69 -50.24
N CYS A 206 -18.42 48.34 -50.73
CA CYS A 206 -17.27 47.96 -49.90
C CYS A 206 -16.34 49.13 -49.62
N THR A 207 -16.46 50.23 -50.36
CA THR A 207 -15.76 51.49 -50.08
C THR A 207 -16.11 51.99 -48.68
N GLY A 208 -15.10 52.12 -47.81
CA GLY A 208 -15.26 52.50 -46.40
C GLY A 208 -15.60 51.35 -45.44
N ALA A 209 -15.58 50.10 -45.92
CA ALA A 209 -15.78 48.94 -45.05
C ALA A 209 -14.71 48.85 -43.95
N ARG A 210 -15.14 48.43 -42.76
CA ARG A 210 -14.21 48.13 -41.65
C ARG A 210 -13.29 46.99 -42.06
N THR A 211 -12.03 47.05 -41.64
CA THR A 211 -11.08 45.94 -41.77
C THR A 211 -11.55 44.75 -40.94
N PRO A 212 -11.69 43.54 -41.52
CA PRO A 212 -11.99 42.36 -40.73
C PRO A 212 -10.84 42.07 -39.76
N THR A 213 -11.15 41.44 -38.63
CA THR A 213 -10.13 41.08 -37.63
C THR A 213 -9.78 39.60 -37.72
N ALA A 214 -8.54 39.27 -37.38
CA ALA A 214 -8.10 37.88 -37.34
C ALA A 214 -8.81 37.10 -36.23
N GLY A 215 -8.91 35.79 -36.43
CA GLY A 215 -9.29 34.88 -35.36
C GLY A 215 -8.26 34.92 -34.24
N GLN A 216 -8.72 34.79 -33.00
CA GLN A 216 -7.81 34.75 -31.85
C GLN A 216 -7.18 33.36 -31.72
N VAL A 217 -6.01 33.31 -31.11
CA VAL A 217 -5.29 32.06 -30.84
C VAL A 217 -6.03 31.27 -29.76
N GLY A 218 -6.09 29.94 -29.92
CA GLY A 218 -6.61 29.05 -28.90
C GLY A 218 -5.70 29.02 -27.66
N SER A 219 -6.30 28.87 -26.47
CA SER A 219 -5.51 28.82 -25.23
C SER A 219 -4.69 27.54 -25.15
N PRO A 220 -3.49 27.56 -24.56
CA PRO A 220 -2.72 26.35 -24.34
C PRO A 220 -3.42 25.42 -23.35
N GLY A 221 -3.29 24.11 -23.58
CA GLY A 221 -3.70 23.06 -22.66
C GLY A 221 -2.91 23.12 -21.37
N THR A 222 -3.54 22.71 -20.28
CA THR A 222 -2.93 22.69 -18.95
C THR A 222 -2.19 21.38 -18.70
N GLN A 223 -1.12 21.44 -17.90
CA GLN A 223 -0.37 20.25 -17.53
C GLN A 223 -1.20 19.31 -16.65
N GLY A 224 -1.08 18.01 -16.87
CA GLY A 224 -1.62 16.99 -15.98
C GLY A 224 -0.90 16.94 -14.63
N GLY A 225 -1.63 16.66 -13.56
CA GLY A 225 -1.08 16.58 -12.20
C GLY A 225 -0.14 15.40 -12.01
N GLN A 226 0.76 15.51 -11.04
CA GLN A 226 1.65 14.42 -10.63
C GLN A 226 0.86 13.31 -9.92
N GLY A 227 1.18 12.05 -10.24
CA GLY A 227 0.72 10.90 -9.47
C GLY A 227 1.41 10.84 -8.10
N GLN A 228 0.68 10.47 -7.05
CA GLN A 228 1.23 10.43 -5.70
C GLN A 228 2.12 9.20 -5.47
N PRO A 229 3.07 9.25 -4.53
CA PRO A 229 3.88 8.09 -4.15
C PRO A 229 3.02 6.92 -3.67
N GLY A 230 3.48 5.69 -3.96
CA GLY A 230 3.01 4.50 -3.25
C GLY A 230 3.54 4.49 -1.83
N ALA A 231 2.76 3.94 -0.89
CA ALA A 231 3.20 3.79 0.49
C ALA A 231 4.19 2.62 0.62
N ASN A 232 5.06 2.65 1.63
CA ASN A 232 5.85 1.49 1.99
C ASN A 232 4.96 0.36 2.52
N GLY A 233 5.44 -0.87 2.44
CA GLY A 233 4.79 -2.00 3.11
C GLY A 233 4.84 -1.87 4.64
N THR A 234 3.94 -2.57 5.31
CA THR A 234 3.95 -2.76 6.77
C THR A 234 4.56 -4.12 7.08
N PRO A 235 5.52 -4.25 8.01
CA PRO A 235 6.15 -5.53 8.27
C PRO A 235 5.18 -6.53 8.91
N ASN A 236 5.48 -7.82 8.80
CA ASN A 236 4.85 -8.78 9.73
C ASN A 236 5.26 -8.41 11.16
N GLN A 237 4.42 -8.69 12.14
CA GLN A 237 4.79 -8.51 13.54
C GLN A 237 5.44 -9.78 14.10
N THR A 238 6.09 -9.65 15.26
CA THR A 238 6.68 -10.79 15.95
C THR A 238 5.61 -11.83 16.27
N ALA A 239 5.90 -13.08 15.96
CA ALA A 239 5.02 -14.20 16.28
C ALA A 239 5.79 -15.28 17.04
N SER A 240 5.14 -15.91 18.01
CA SER A 240 5.69 -17.00 18.82
C SER A 240 4.72 -18.17 18.82
N PHE A 241 5.21 -19.35 18.41
CA PHE A 241 4.43 -20.59 18.35
C PHE A 241 5.08 -21.64 19.25
N THR A 242 4.30 -22.25 20.14
CA THR A 242 4.73 -23.37 20.98
C THR A 242 3.86 -24.58 20.68
N PHE A 243 4.48 -25.68 20.25
CA PHE A 243 3.80 -26.93 19.94
C PHE A 243 4.37 -28.05 20.83
N ASN A 244 3.52 -28.59 21.72
CA ASN A 244 3.95 -29.65 22.63
C ASN A 244 3.85 -31.05 22.02
N ALA A 245 2.99 -31.23 21.01
CA ALA A 245 2.91 -32.44 20.21
C ALA A 245 2.42 -32.09 18.80
N ILE A 246 2.97 -32.75 17.79
CA ILE A 246 2.52 -32.65 16.39
C ILE A 246 2.37 -34.07 15.84
N SER A 247 1.23 -34.34 15.21
CA SER A 247 0.98 -35.59 14.49
C SER A 247 0.28 -35.33 13.15
N GLY A 248 0.34 -36.31 12.25
CA GLY A 248 -0.16 -36.18 10.88
C GLY A 248 0.90 -35.62 9.92
N THR A 249 0.51 -34.68 9.08
CA THR A 249 1.39 -33.99 8.12
C THR A 249 2.25 -32.93 8.83
N PRO A 250 3.52 -32.74 8.44
CA PRO A 250 4.33 -31.62 8.93
C PRO A 250 3.64 -30.27 8.75
N LEU A 251 3.82 -29.37 9.72
CA LEU A 251 3.36 -27.99 9.61
C LEU A 251 4.32 -27.24 8.68
N LEU A 252 3.76 -26.40 7.81
CA LEU A 252 4.56 -25.48 7.00
C LEU A 252 4.19 -24.04 7.36
N LEU A 253 5.17 -23.28 7.83
CA LEU A 253 5.04 -21.84 8.07
C LEU A 253 5.52 -21.06 6.85
N GLN A 254 4.69 -20.19 6.31
CA GLN A 254 5.08 -19.21 5.31
C GLN A 254 5.12 -17.82 5.92
N THR A 255 6.14 -17.05 5.57
CA THR A 255 6.21 -15.64 5.96
C THR A 255 6.61 -14.76 4.80
N GLN A 256 5.99 -13.59 4.73
CA GLN A 256 6.34 -12.53 3.79
C GLN A 256 6.06 -11.19 4.46
N SER A 257 7.02 -10.29 4.42
CA SER A 257 6.81 -8.94 4.93
C SER A 257 5.97 -8.09 3.96
N GLY A 258 5.68 -6.83 4.32
CA GLY A 258 4.88 -5.93 3.48
C GLY A 258 5.62 -5.52 2.20
N ALA A 259 5.02 -5.76 1.04
CA ALA A 259 5.50 -5.26 -0.24
C ALA A 259 5.26 -3.74 -0.37
N GLY A 260 6.05 -3.06 -1.21
CA GLY A 260 5.80 -1.65 -1.50
C GLY A 260 4.56 -1.43 -2.37
N GLY A 261 3.82 -0.36 -2.11
CA GLY A 261 2.68 0.06 -2.91
C GLY A 261 3.10 0.64 -4.27
N ALA A 262 2.28 0.45 -5.30
CA ALA A 262 2.58 1.07 -6.60
C ALA A 262 2.44 2.60 -6.54
N GLY A 263 3.23 3.32 -7.32
CA GLY A 263 3.05 4.75 -7.51
C GLY A 263 1.79 5.07 -8.32
N GLY A 264 1.16 6.21 -8.03
CA GLY A 264 0.01 6.68 -8.78
C GLY A 264 0.38 7.09 -10.20
N ALA A 265 -0.48 6.83 -11.18
CA ALA A 265 -0.25 7.29 -12.54
C ALA A 265 -0.28 8.83 -12.62
N GLY A 266 0.52 9.42 -13.50
CA GLY A 266 0.45 10.84 -13.82
C GLY A 266 -0.85 11.18 -14.55
N GLY A 267 -1.36 12.39 -14.33
CA GLY A 267 -2.55 12.90 -15.02
C GLY A 267 -2.26 13.21 -16.48
N ASN A 268 -3.24 13.04 -17.37
CA ASN A 268 -3.08 13.40 -18.78
C ASN A 268 -3.04 14.93 -18.94
N GLY A 269 -2.26 15.43 -19.89
CA GLY A 269 -2.29 16.85 -20.26
C GLY A 269 -3.62 17.24 -20.91
N GLY A 270 -4.09 18.45 -20.63
CA GLY A 270 -5.30 19.01 -21.24
C GLY A 270 -5.07 19.32 -22.71
N ALA A 271 -6.10 19.17 -23.55
CA ALA A 271 -6.01 19.56 -24.94
C ALA A 271 -5.86 21.09 -25.10
N GLY A 272 -5.11 21.53 -26.10
CA GLY A 272 -5.08 22.94 -26.50
C GLY A 272 -6.42 23.36 -27.11
N GLY A 273 -6.80 24.62 -26.91
CA GLY A 273 -8.01 25.19 -27.52
C GLY A 273 -7.82 25.39 -29.02
N ASN A 274 -8.90 25.28 -29.80
CA ASN A 274 -8.84 25.57 -31.22
C ASN A 274 -8.68 27.07 -31.47
N GLY A 275 -8.04 27.45 -32.57
CA GLY A 275 -7.98 28.83 -33.02
C GLY A 275 -9.34 29.31 -33.56
N GLY A 276 -9.62 30.61 -33.41
CA GLY A 276 -10.84 31.22 -33.92
C GLY A 276 -10.81 31.40 -35.43
N THR A 277 -11.97 31.41 -36.08
CA THR A 277 -12.07 31.70 -37.52
C THR A 277 -11.76 33.18 -37.80
N GLY A 278 -11.03 33.49 -38.87
CA GLY A 278 -10.78 34.87 -39.32
C GLY A 278 -12.03 35.53 -39.90
N GLY A 279 -12.19 36.84 -39.70
CA GLY A 279 -13.34 37.57 -40.21
C GLY A 279 -13.37 37.66 -41.74
N ASP A 280 -14.57 37.60 -42.31
CA ASP A 280 -14.79 37.71 -43.74
C ASP A 280 -14.56 39.15 -44.25
N GLY A 281 -14.00 39.28 -45.45
CA GLY A 281 -13.96 40.54 -46.17
C GLY A 281 -15.35 41.00 -46.66
N CYS A 282 -15.41 42.23 -47.19
CA CYS A 282 -16.58 42.71 -47.91
C CYS A 282 -16.54 42.25 -49.36
N GLN A 283 -17.70 41.86 -49.89
CA GLN A 283 -17.89 41.51 -51.30
C GLN A 283 -19.07 42.28 -51.89
N SER A 284 -18.80 43.18 -52.86
CA SER A 284 -19.86 43.81 -53.66
C SER A 284 -19.40 44.17 -55.07
N GLY A 285 -20.09 43.64 -56.09
CA GLY A 285 -19.87 44.03 -57.48
C GLY A 285 -18.43 43.80 -57.94
N CYS A 286 -17.68 44.89 -58.17
CA CYS A 286 -16.24 44.88 -58.50
C CYS A 286 -15.36 45.33 -57.32
N GLU A 287 -15.96 45.67 -56.19
CA GLU A 287 -15.27 46.08 -54.97
C GLU A 287 -15.07 44.90 -54.01
N GLY A 288 -14.04 45.00 -53.18
CA GLY A 288 -13.75 43.98 -52.18
C GLY A 288 -12.65 44.37 -51.21
N THR A 289 -12.76 43.85 -49.99
CA THR A 289 -11.66 43.89 -49.01
C THR A 289 -11.03 42.49 -48.87
N GLN A 290 -9.81 42.45 -48.36
CA GLN A 290 -9.20 41.20 -47.92
C GLN A 290 -9.98 40.64 -46.73
N SER A 291 -10.05 39.31 -46.65
CA SER A 291 -10.46 38.61 -45.43
C SER A 291 -9.29 38.53 -44.45
N ALA A 292 -9.59 38.24 -43.19
CA ALA A 292 -8.57 38.07 -42.16
C ALA A 292 -8.21 36.60 -41.94
N ASP A 293 -7.00 36.36 -41.45
CA ASP A 293 -6.49 35.03 -41.15
C ASP A 293 -7.18 34.40 -39.93
N GLY A 294 -7.24 33.08 -39.91
CA GLY A 294 -7.66 32.31 -38.74
C GLY A 294 -6.60 32.35 -37.64
N GLY A 295 -7.05 32.22 -36.39
CA GLY A 295 -6.15 32.11 -35.25
C GLY A 295 -5.48 30.74 -35.21
N ASN A 296 -4.27 30.67 -34.66
CA ASN A 296 -3.59 29.39 -34.44
C ASN A 296 -4.27 28.58 -33.33
N GLY A 297 -4.15 27.26 -33.40
CA GLY A 297 -4.53 26.39 -32.29
C GLY A 297 -3.56 26.53 -31.11
N GLY A 298 -4.08 26.38 -29.90
CA GLY A 298 -3.28 26.33 -28.68
C GLY A 298 -2.48 25.03 -28.60
N THR A 299 -1.30 25.07 -28.00
CA THR A 299 -0.49 23.86 -27.75
C THR A 299 -1.20 22.94 -26.75
N GLY A 300 -1.04 21.63 -26.88
CA GLY A 300 -1.50 20.68 -25.87
C GLY A 300 -0.68 20.78 -24.58
N GLY A 301 -1.32 20.51 -23.45
CA GLY A 301 -0.64 20.44 -22.15
C GLY A 301 0.23 19.20 -22.04
N SER A 302 1.30 19.25 -21.25
CA SER A 302 2.12 18.07 -20.96
C SER A 302 1.39 17.10 -20.02
N GLY A 303 1.67 15.81 -20.16
CA GLY A 303 1.29 14.82 -19.15
C GLY A 303 2.03 15.07 -17.84
N GLY A 304 1.37 14.74 -16.73
CA GLY A 304 1.97 14.75 -15.41
C GLY A 304 2.91 13.56 -15.21
N PRO A 305 3.95 13.67 -14.37
CA PRO A 305 4.80 12.54 -14.04
C PRO A 305 4.05 11.51 -13.18
N GLY A 306 4.39 10.23 -13.31
CA GLY A 306 3.95 9.18 -12.40
C GLY A 306 4.62 9.31 -11.03
N GLY A 307 3.91 8.89 -9.98
CA GLY A 307 4.44 8.83 -8.63
C GLY A 307 5.44 7.69 -8.46
N PRO A 308 6.44 7.82 -7.57
CA PRO A 308 7.34 6.71 -7.26
C PRO A 308 6.59 5.57 -6.54
N GLY A 309 7.07 4.34 -6.70
CA GLY A 309 6.60 3.21 -5.91
C GLY A 309 7.16 3.25 -4.48
N GLY A 310 6.42 2.67 -3.53
CA GLY A 310 6.86 2.49 -2.16
C GLY A 310 7.87 1.34 -2.04
N SER A 311 8.61 1.30 -0.93
CA SER A 311 9.54 0.21 -0.64
C SER A 311 8.84 -0.97 0.03
N GLY A 312 9.36 -2.18 -0.20
CA GLY A 312 9.09 -3.29 0.72
C GLY A 312 9.74 -3.01 2.08
N VAL A 313 9.48 -3.86 3.07
CA VAL A 313 10.05 -3.72 4.42
C VAL A 313 10.52 -5.06 4.96
N ASN A 314 11.54 -5.09 5.81
CA ASN A 314 11.99 -6.34 6.44
C ASN A 314 10.94 -6.86 7.42
N GLY A 315 10.79 -8.18 7.48
CA GLY A 315 9.91 -8.84 8.43
C GLY A 315 10.51 -8.90 9.84
N ASN A 316 9.64 -8.99 10.85
CA ASN A 316 10.07 -9.21 12.23
C ASN A 316 10.29 -10.71 12.53
N PRO A 317 11.08 -11.04 13.57
CA PRO A 317 11.37 -12.43 13.95
C PRO A 317 10.12 -13.26 14.26
N ILE A 318 10.19 -14.55 13.94
CA ILE A 318 9.18 -15.55 14.26
C ILE A 318 9.85 -16.67 15.05
N HIS A 319 9.34 -16.94 16.24
CA HIS A 319 9.88 -17.95 17.13
C HIS A 319 8.97 -19.17 17.15
N VAL A 320 9.58 -20.35 17.02
CA VAL A 320 8.88 -21.63 17.08
C VAL A 320 9.57 -22.50 18.12
N VAL A 321 8.81 -23.00 19.08
CA VAL A 321 9.26 -23.92 20.12
C VAL A 321 8.55 -25.24 19.94
N LEU A 322 9.35 -26.29 19.76
CA LEU A 322 8.88 -27.67 19.69
C LEU A 322 9.27 -28.36 20.98
N ALA A 323 8.32 -28.86 21.75
CA ALA A 323 8.66 -29.55 23.00
C ALA A 323 9.51 -30.80 22.77
N SER A 324 10.28 -31.18 23.79
CA SER A 324 11.05 -32.42 23.81
C SER A 324 10.22 -33.63 23.33
N GLY A 325 10.73 -34.30 22.29
CA GLY A 325 10.08 -35.45 21.65
C GLY A 325 9.35 -35.11 20.34
N VAL A 326 9.14 -33.84 20.02
CA VAL A 326 8.64 -33.42 18.70
C VAL A 326 9.81 -33.33 17.71
N SER A 327 9.76 -34.13 16.65
CA SER A 327 10.78 -34.10 15.59
C SER A 327 10.75 -32.77 14.86
N THR A 328 11.92 -32.17 14.61
CA THR A 328 12.05 -30.95 13.79
C THR A 328 11.58 -31.17 12.35
N ALA A 329 11.54 -32.42 11.86
CA ALA A 329 10.97 -32.75 10.55
C ALA A 329 9.44 -32.54 10.47
N MET A 330 8.76 -32.40 11.61
CA MET A 330 7.33 -32.07 11.68
C MET A 330 7.04 -30.58 11.48
N PHE A 331 8.07 -29.77 11.27
CA PHE A 331 7.94 -28.35 11.05
C PHE A 331 8.90 -27.86 9.95
N GLY A 332 8.36 -27.21 8.94
CA GLY A 332 9.11 -26.51 7.90
C GLY A 332 8.74 -25.04 7.86
N SER A 333 9.64 -24.22 7.30
CA SER A 333 9.35 -22.79 7.05
C SER A 333 9.84 -22.34 5.68
N VAL A 334 9.10 -21.43 5.06
CA VAL A 334 9.48 -20.76 3.81
C VAL A 334 9.29 -19.25 3.95
N GLY A 335 10.32 -18.50 3.56
CA GLY A 335 10.28 -17.04 3.52
C GLY A 335 10.16 -16.54 2.08
N LEU A 336 9.28 -15.57 1.86
CA LEU A 336 9.15 -14.86 0.58
C LEU A 336 9.66 -13.44 0.71
N VAL A 337 10.37 -12.97 -0.32
CA VAL A 337 10.81 -11.58 -0.41
C VAL A 337 9.60 -10.66 -0.65
N ALA A 338 9.58 -9.52 0.03
CA ALA A 338 8.61 -8.46 -0.18
C ALA A 338 9.13 -7.49 -1.25
N PRO A 339 8.61 -7.50 -2.49
CA PRO A 339 9.14 -6.66 -3.55
C PRO A 339 8.84 -5.17 -3.30
N PRO A 340 9.66 -4.26 -3.82
CA PRO A 340 9.30 -2.84 -3.91
C PRO A 340 8.14 -2.66 -4.89
N GLY A 341 7.36 -1.60 -4.66
CA GLY A 341 6.29 -1.19 -5.54
C GLY A 341 6.83 -0.61 -6.84
N ASN A 342 6.12 -0.87 -7.94
CA ASN A 342 6.44 -0.26 -9.23
C ASN A 342 6.13 1.24 -9.20
N GLY A 343 6.89 2.04 -9.94
CA GLY A 343 6.52 3.43 -10.19
C GLY A 343 5.25 3.54 -11.04
N GLY A 344 4.51 4.62 -10.86
CA GLY A 344 3.33 4.92 -11.66
C GLY A 344 3.70 5.28 -13.10
N ALA A 345 2.83 4.95 -14.06
CA ALA A 345 3.01 5.39 -15.44
C ALA A 345 2.96 6.93 -15.53
N GLY A 346 3.69 7.53 -16.47
CA GLY A 346 3.52 8.93 -16.81
C GLY A 346 2.19 9.19 -17.52
N GLY A 347 1.64 10.40 -17.35
CA GLY A 347 0.41 10.81 -18.03
C GLY A 347 0.64 11.03 -19.53
N ASN A 348 -0.41 10.84 -20.33
CA ASN A 348 -0.32 11.12 -21.76
C ASN A 348 -0.25 12.63 -22.04
N ALA A 349 0.36 13.00 -23.17
CA ALA A 349 0.31 14.37 -23.66
C ALA A 349 -1.12 14.79 -24.06
N GLY A 350 -1.45 16.05 -23.85
CA GLY A 350 -2.63 16.68 -24.45
C GLY A 350 -2.42 16.91 -25.95
N ALA A 351 -3.48 16.74 -26.73
CA ALA A 351 -3.46 17.10 -28.15
C ALA A 351 -3.36 18.62 -28.33
N GLY A 352 -2.71 19.08 -29.40
CA GLY A 352 -2.78 20.48 -29.81
C GLY A 352 -4.15 20.81 -30.41
N GLY A 353 -4.60 22.05 -30.23
CA GLY A 353 -5.84 22.54 -30.85
C GLY A 353 -5.70 22.68 -32.35
N ALA A 354 -6.80 22.54 -33.08
CA ALA A 354 -6.82 22.83 -34.51
C ALA A 354 -6.62 24.34 -34.76
N GLY A 355 -6.02 24.69 -35.91
CA GLY A 355 -6.01 26.08 -36.37
C GLY A 355 -7.41 26.51 -36.86
N GLY A 356 -7.76 27.77 -36.66
CA GLY A 356 -8.99 28.35 -37.16
C GLY A 356 -8.94 28.53 -38.67
N SER A 357 -10.08 28.43 -39.35
CA SER A 357 -10.15 28.73 -40.78
C SER A 357 -9.90 30.23 -41.04
N GLY A 358 -9.32 30.59 -42.18
CA GLY A 358 -9.32 31.97 -42.64
C GLY A 358 -10.70 32.43 -43.10
N GLY A 359 -10.93 33.73 -43.17
CA GLY A 359 -12.18 34.29 -43.71
C GLY A 359 -12.31 34.02 -45.21
N SER A 360 -13.51 33.64 -45.63
CA SER A 360 -13.90 33.21 -46.99
C SER A 360 -14.47 34.33 -47.88
N GLY A 361 -14.92 35.45 -47.31
CA GLY A 361 -15.63 36.53 -48.02
C GLY A 361 -14.79 37.55 -48.80
N SER A 362 -13.69 37.16 -49.45
CA SER A 362 -12.83 38.11 -50.19
C SER A 362 -13.48 38.56 -51.51
N GLY A 363 -13.60 39.87 -51.75
CA GLY A 363 -14.16 40.39 -53.02
C GLY A 363 -13.24 40.22 -54.24
N LYS A 364 -13.72 40.59 -55.43
CA LYS A 364 -13.01 40.35 -56.71
C LYS A 364 -11.57 40.92 -56.65
N HIS A 365 -10.59 40.09 -57.03
CA HIS A 365 -9.15 40.40 -56.98
C HIS A 365 -8.56 40.59 -55.57
N ARG A 366 -9.23 40.12 -54.50
CA ARG A 366 -8.69 40.02 -53.14
C ARG A 366 -8.47 38.56 -52.76
N SER A 367 -7.60 38.34 -51.78
CA SER A 367 -7.28 37.02 -51.23
C SER A 367 -8.16 36.70 -50.01
N ALA A 368 -8.55 35.44 -49.89
CA ALA A 368 -9.09 34.89 -48.65
C ALA A 368 -8.03 34.92 -47.53
N GLY A 369 -8.49 34.80 -46.29
CA GLY A 369 -7.59 34.64 -45.15
C GLY A 369 -6.94 33.26 -45.18
N ASN A 370 -5.73 33.17 -44.65
CA ASN A 370 -5.08 31.89 -44.42
C ASN A 370 -5.67 31.20 -43.20
N ALA A 371 -5.70 29.86 -43.21
CA ALA A 371 -6.00 29.10 -42.01
C ALA A 371 -4.84 29.25 -41.00
N GLY A 372 -5.19 29.33 -39.73
CA GLY A 372 -4.21 29.24 -38.65
C GLY A 372 -3.55 27.87 -38.61
N THR A 373 -2.36 27.80 -38.02
CA THR A 373 -1.66 26.53 -37.85
C THR A 373 -2.24 25.75 -36.68
N PRO A 374 -2.35 24.41 -36.75
CA PRO A 374 -2.62 23.58 -35.58
C PRO A 374 -1.57 23.80 -34.49
N GLY A 375 -1.99 23.74 -33.23
CA GLY A 375 -1.10 23.69 -32.09
C GLY A 375 -0.34 22.37 -32.05
N THR A 376 0.85 22.37 -31.44
CA THR A 376 1.61 21.15 -31.24
C THR A 376 1.04 20.34 -30.06
N PRO A 377 1.07 19.00 -30.09
CA PRO A 377 0.83 18.20 -28.90
C PRO A 377 1.78 18.57 -27.76
N GLY A 378 1.35 18.32 -26.53
CA GLY A 378 2.23 18.40 -25.37
C GLY A 378 3.25 17.27 -25.34
N THR A 379 4.04 17.21 -24.26
CA THR A 379 4.96 16.11 -24.01
C THR A 379 4.33 15.08 -23.07
N PRO A 380 4.52 13.77 -23.28
CA PRO A 380 4.13 12.77 -22.29
C PRO A 380 4.87 12.98 -20.96
N GLY A 381 4.25 12.58 -19.86
CA GLY A 381 4.88 12.55 -18.55
C GLY A 381 5.88 11.40 -18.42
N THR A 382 6.82 11.53 -17.51
CA THR A 382 7.78 10.46 -17.19
C THR A 382 7.15 9.43 -16.26
N ALA A 383 7.54 8.16 -16.39
CA ALA A 383 7.21 7.15 -15.40
C ALA A 383 7.89 7.46 -14.06
N GLY A 384 7.23 7.09 -12.96
CA GLY A 384 7.81 7.14 -11.63
C GLY A 384 8.89 6.08 -11.44
N ALA A 385 9.80 6.32 -10.49
CA ALA A 385 10.79 5.33 -10.10
C ALA A 385 10.16 4.16 -9.33
N GLN A 386 10.74 2.97 -9.46
CA GLN A 386 10.44 1.85 -8.56
C GLN A 386 10.89 2.16 -7.13
N GLY A 387 10.25 1.56 -6.13
CA GLY A 387 10.71 1.61 -4.75
C GLY A 387 12.14 1.08 -4.60
N SER A 388 12.88 1.59 -3.62
CA SER A 388 14.32 1.39 -3.50
C SER A 388 14.74 0.11 -2.77
N PHE A 389 13.81 -0.56 -2.09
CA PHE A 389 14.15 -1.66 -1.20
C PHE A 389 13.19 -2.85 -1.33
N SER A 390 13.77 -4.05 -1.41
CA SER A 390 13.09 -5.34 -1.27
C SER A 390 13.24 -5.81 0.17
N GLY A 391 12.12 -6.11 0.83
CA GLY A 391 12.11 -6.58 2.21
C GLY A 391 12.43 -8.06 2.32
N ASN A 392 13.29 -8.41 3.27
CA ASN A 392 13.49 -9.80 3.65
C ASN A 392 12.26 -10.33 4.42
N PRO A 393 11.93 -11.63 4.28
CA PRO A 393 10.94 -12.28 5.15
C PRO A 393 11.36 -12.22 6.62
N GLY A 394 10.41 -12.44 7.54
CA GLY A 394 10.73 -12.61 8.95
C GLY A 394 11.62 -13.83 9.18
N THR A 395 12.67 -13.68 9.97
CA THR A 395 13.56 -14.80 10.33
C THR A 395 12.80 -15.79 11.21
N VAL A 396 12.76 -17.06 10.81
CA VAL A 396 12.10 -18.13 11.57
C VAL A 396 13.16 -18.90 12.35
N THR A 397 13.07 -18.86 13.68
CA THR A 397 13.95 -19.64 14.57
C THR A 397 13.16 -20.79 15.18
N VAL A 398 13.63 -22.02 14.97
CA VAL A 398 13.05 -23.23 15.56
C VAL A 398 13.94 -23.71 16.69
N SER A 399 13.39 -23.79 17.90
CA SER A 399 14.10 -24.25 19.11
C SER A 399 13.46 -25.52 19.66
N ALA A 400 14.28 -26.43 20.17
CA ALA A 400 13.80 -27.55 20.98
C ALA A 400 13.58 -27.04 22.42
N GLY A 401 12.41 -27.32 22.99
CA GLY A 401 12.01 -26.94 24.35
C GLY A 401 11.99 -28.09 25.33
#